data_AF-A0A8T7L681-F1
#
_entry.id   AF-A0A8T7L681-F1
#
_cell.length_a   1.000
_cell.length_b   1.000
_cell.length_c   1.000
_cell.angle_alpha   90.00
_cell.angle_beta   90.00
_cell.angle_gamma   90.00
#
_symmetry.space_group_name_H-M   'P 1'
#
loop_
_entity.id
_entity.type
_entity.pdbx_description
1 polymer ?
#
loop_
_entity_poly.entity_id
_entity_poly.type
_entity_poly.pdbx_seq_one_letter_code
_entity_poly.pdbx_strand_id
1 'polypeptide(L)'
;MDDSELLKRYEPVLRFAKSERFFPMAVEPYLEKCNIFPSGPQGVAELLWHLSEPLATRIGKLRSGEYYLRFVNDPLIDSDIWVWWAILSGLALGAGWFASGWSGVGIALILVLIAAFIIFIQASPIRLRFFPAAFAALFFLALEAAPIWFFLTPHSFISVQVEYLVLFPIYLLALFYLSVRTMKFIFDHIVPQAPGLVLDMVSNATETVARKSFSQYAEMTEEARQPVYYGRVVRERGEQGNHWMILQYHFFYAFNDWRLAANGINHHEGDWEMVAVYLKNGEPHSLLMSQHGSGAMELWKNVRFVKDEHGNATTHPIVYAALGSHANYSRPEVIRSPNLFDEGFVQRFLYWTDGLLHFLFLLFNPSQKERQIALRELATHPATVLTEESFANLRDEEDHYVVNLPMEIATGDGFRIGCNGDHKHEAVGKSTSYLKRVMSDRKVKRPKSHAWKQILLSDQQTWVEYKGLWGVKSILKDESGPPGPKWDRPDKFFAIHPRKRWEKPLEWLRELEQPSRRK
;
A
#
# COMPACT_ATOMS: atom_id res chain seq x y z
N MET A 1 -7.49 19.61 -35.49
CA MET A 1 -6.83 19.26 -34.23
C MET A 1 -6.70 17.75 -34.21
N ASP A 2 -5.47 17.26 -34.25
CA ASP A 2 -5.15 15.83 -34.13
C ASP A 2 -5.34 15.32 -32.69
N ASP A 3 -5.38 14.01 -32.49
CA ASP A 3 -5.49 13.39 -31.16
C ASP A 3 -4.30 13.75 -30.25
N SER A 4 -3.08 13.86 -30.80
CA SER A 4 -1.91 14.35 -30.04
C SER A 4 -2.13 15.77 -29.50
N GLU A 5 -2.63 16.67 -30.35
CA GLU A 5 -2.87 18.07 -30.01
C GLU A 5 -4.03 18.22 -29.00
N LEU A 6 -5.10 17.42 -29.18
CA LEU A 6 -6.27 17.45 -28.32
C LEU A 6 -5.93 16.95 -26.91
N LEU A 7 -5.14 15.88 -26.80
CA LEU A 7 -4.61 15.39 -25.52
C LEU A 7 -3.66 16.42 -24.88
N LYS A 8 -2.75 17.03 -25.64
CA LYS A 8 -1.85 18.08 -25.12
C LYS A 8 -2.63 19.29 -24.59
N ARG A 9 -3.72 19.69 -25.24
CA ARG A 9 -4.55 20.83 -24.83
C ARG A 9 -5.19 20.66 -23.44
N TYR A 10 -5.55 19.43 -23.06
CA TYR A 10 -6.21 19.14 -21.79
C TYR A 10 -5.34 18.27 -20.85
N GLU A 11 -4.03 18.28 -21.09
CA GLU A 11 -3.04 17.44 -20.40
C GLU A 11 -3.02 17.74 -18.89
N PRO A 12 -3.20 16.74 -18.01
CA PRO A 12 -3.26 16.96 -16.57
C PRO A 12 -1.88 17.28 -15.98
N VAL A 13 -1.89 18.11 -14.94
CA VAL A 13 -0.72 18.35 -14.09
C VAL A 13 -0.87 17.54 -12.81
N LEU A 14 0.07 16.62 -12.58
CA LEU A 14 0.10 15.80 -11.37
C LEU A 14 0.96 16.45 -10.28
N ARG A 15 0.40 16.51 -9.08
CA ARG A 15 1.03 16.97 -7.84
C ARG A 15 1.24 15.78 -6.90
N PHE A 16 2.49 15.56 -6.49
CA PHE A 16 2.89 14.46 -5.62
C PHE A 16 3.34 14.99 -4.25
N ALA A 17 3.25 14.15 -3.20
CA ALA A 17 3.80 14.47 -1.89
C ALA A 17 5.34 14.59 -1.92
N LYS A 18 5.94 15.33 -0.96
CA LYS A 18 7.41 15.50 -0.86
C LYS A 18 8.18 14.17 -0.89
N SER A 19 7.60 13.15 -0.29
CA SER A 19 8.14 11.82 -0.02
C SER A 19 7.79 10.74 -1.05
N GLU A 20 7.18 11.14 -2.16
CA GLU A 20 6.87 10.20 -3.23
C GLU A 20 8.16 9.61 -3.85
N ARG A 21 8.16 8.29 -4.01
CA ARG A 21 9.28 7.49 -4.52
C ARG A 21 9.09 7.11 -5.97
N PHE A 22 7.86 6.82 -6.38
CA PHE A 22 7.54 6.30 -7.70
C PHE A 22 6.80 7.37 -8.49
N PHE A 23 7.22 7.57 -9.74
CA PHE A 23 6.61 8.54 -10.64
C PHE A 23 6.19 7.82 -11.92
N PRO A 24 5.22 8.35 -12.67
CA PRO A 24 4.79 7.79 -13.93
C PRO A 24 5.98 7.56 -14.87
N MET A 25 6.05 6.40 -15.52
CA MET A 25 7.16 6.04 -16.39
C MET A 25 6.68 5.25 -17.62
N ALA A 26 7.59 5.06 -18.58
CA ALA A 26 7.35 4.13 -19.68
C ALA A 26 7.22 2.69 -19.15
N VAL A 27 6.34 1.91 -19.77
CA VAL A 27 6.16 0.47 -19.52
C VAL A 27 7.36 -0.33 -19.97
N GLU A 28 8.01 0.07 -21.06
CA GLU A 28 9.03 -0.71 -21.74
C GLU A 28 10.27 -0.98 -20.84
N PRO A 29 10.87 0.01 -20.13
CA PRO A 29 11.98 -0.24 -19.19
C PRO A 29 11.60 -1.05 -17.94
N TYR A 30 10.30 -1.10 -17.60
CA TYR A 30 9.81 -1.99 -16.55
C TYR A 30 9.75 -3.44 -17.07
N LEU A 31 9.21 -3.66 -18.26
CA LEU A 31 9.18 -4.98 -18.91
C LEU A 31 10.57 -5.54 -19.21
N GLU A 32 11.57 -4.70 -19.49
CA GLU A 32 12.97 -5.12 -19.64
C GLU A 32 13.59 -5.72 -18.36
N LYS A 33 13.10 -5.33 -17.17
CA LYS A 33 13.54 -5.87 -15.87
C LYS A 33 12.65 -6.99 -15.36
N CYS A 34 11.45 -7.16 -15.90
CA CYS A 34 10.50 -8.16 -15.47
C CYS A 34 10.79 -9.56 -16.02
N ASN A 35 10.49 -10.56 -15.21
CA ASN A 35 10.19 -11.91 -15.71
C ASN A 35 8.68 -12.11 -15.71
N ILE A 36 8.22 -13.09 -16.49
CA ILE A 36 6.84 -13.54 -16.50
C ILE A 36 6.77 -14.97 -15.96
N PHE A 37 5.77 -15.22 -15.12
CA PHE A 37 5.54 -16.53 -14.52
C PHE A 37 4.11 -16.99 -14.81
N PRO A 38 3.91 -18.26 -15.19
CA PRO A 38 2.58 -18.84 -15.30
C PRO A 38 2.01 -19.11 -13.91
N SER A 39 0.68 -19.06 -13.80
CA SER A 39 -0.11 -19.31 -12.59
C SER A 39 -1.22 -20.35 -12.81
N GLY A 40 -1.22 -21.00 -13.98
CA GLY A 40 -2.12 -22.06 -14.39
C GLY A 40 -1.55 -22.86 -15.58
N PRO A 41 -2.19 -23.99 -15.95
CA PRO A 41 -1.66 -24.94 -16.93
C PRO A 41 -1.70 -24.43 -18.38
N GLN A 42 -2.67 -23.58 -18.75
CA GLN A 42 -2.71 -22.98 -20.08
C GLN A 42 -1.57 -21.98 -20.24
N GLY A 43 -1.28 -21.20 -19.20
CA GLY A 43 -0.16 -20.26 -19.15
C GLY A 43 1.20 -20.96 -19.26
N VAL A 44 1.36 -22.15 -18.66
CA VAL A 44 2.58 -22.96 -18.85
C VAL A 44 2.74 -23.36 -20.32
N ALA A 45 1.68 -23.91 -20.94
CA ALA A 45 1.74 -24.36 -22.33
C ALA A 45 2.03 -23.20 -23.30
N GLU A 46 1.33 -22.07 -23.14
CA GLU A 46 1.48 -20.90 -24.02
C GLU A 46 2.83 -20.18 -23.85
N LEU A 47 3.41 -20.14 -22.65
CA LEU A 47 4.75 -19.58 -22.44
C LEU A 47 5.84 -20.36 -23.19
N LEU A 48 5.72 -21.69 -23.30
CA LEU A 48 6.70 -22.54 -23.99
C LEU A 48 6.82 -22.20 -25.49
N TRP A 49 5.75 -21.77 -26.14
CA TRP A 49 5.77 -21.40 -27.57
C TRP A 49 6.41 -20.03 -27.85
N HIS A 50 6.65 -19.20 -26.83
CA HIS A 50 7.18 -17.83 -26.96
C HIS A 50 8.49 -17.57 -26.19
N LEU A 51 9.22 -18.62 -25.80
CA LEU A 51 10.46 -18.51 -25.01
C LEU A 51 11.59 -17.71 -25.68
N SER A 52 11.67 -17.73 -27.01
CA SER A 52 12.76 -17.11 -27.79
C SER A 52 12.60 -15.59 -27.99
N GLU A 53 11.47 -15.01 -27.60
CA GLU A 53 11.19 -13.58 -27.80
C GLU A 53 11.42 -12.75 -26.53
N PRO A 54 11.88 -11.48 -26.65
CA PRO A 54 11.93 -10.54 -25.53
C PRO A 54 10.57 -10.34 -24.87
N LEU A 55 10.55 -10.11 -23.55
CA LEU A 55 9.29 -9.99 -22.80
C LEU A 55 8.36 -8.90 -23.37
N ALA A 56 8.90 -7.72 -23.69
CA ALA A 56 8.13 -6.60 -24.25
C ALA A 56 7.43 -6.93 -25.58
N THR A 57 7.96 -7.87 -26.38
CA THR A 57 7.36 -8.29 -27.66
C THR A 57 6.39 -9.45 -27.48
N ARG A 58 6.72 -10.44 -26.63
CA ARG A 58 5.85 -11.61 -26.44
C ARG A 58 4.62 -11.33 -25.61
N ILE A 59 4.68 -10.39 -24.67
CA ILE A 59 3.63 -10.18 -23.66
C ILE A 59 2.25 -9.85 -24.27
N GLY A 60 2.22 -9.12 -25.40
CA GLY A 60 0.99 -8.82 -26.14
C GLY A 60 0.46 -9.95 -27.03
N LYS A 61 1.25 -11.02 -27.23
CA LYS A 61 0.81 -12.24 -27.96
C LYS A 61 0.07 -13.23 -27.06
N LEU A 62 0.31 -13.15 -25.74
CA LEU A 62 -0.26 -14.04 -24.74
C LEU A 62 -1.77 -13.81 -24.61
N ARG A 63 -2.55 -14.87 -24.81
CA ARG A 63 -4.02 -14.82 -24.81
C ARG A 63 -4.63 -15.19 -23.46
N SER A 64 -3.91 -15.99 -22.66
CA SER A 64 -4.36 -16.42 -21.33
C SER A 64 -4.22 -15.32 -20.27
N GLY A 65 -5.06 -15.38 -19.24
CA GLY A 65 -4.95 -14.59 -18.01
C GLY A 65 -4.06 -15.23 -16.94
N GLU A 66 -3.57 -16.43 -17.18
CA GLU A 66 -2.83 -17.25 -16.22
C GLU A 66 -1.38 -16.77 -16.01
N TYR A 67 -1.11 -15.46 -16.04
CA TYR A 67 0.23 -14.89 -15.89
C TYR A 67 0.31 -13.82 -14.82
N TYR A 68 1.50 -13.70 -14.25
CA TYR A 68 1.91 -12.53 -13.50
C TYR A 68 3.34 -12.12 -13.88
N LEU A 69 3.58 -10.81 -13.87
CA LEU A 69 4.93 -10.25 -13.93
C LEU A 69 5.57 -10.27 -12.56
N ARG A 70 6.89 -10.37 -12.51
CA ARG A 70 7.71 -10.15 -11.30
C ARG A 70 8.80 -9.16 -11.67
N PHE A 71 8.86 -8.02 -10.97
CA PHE A 71 9.86 -6.97 -11.22
C PHE A 71 11.16 -7.25 -10.46
N VAL A 72 11.04 -7.63 -9.18
CA VAL A 72 12.18 -8.03 -8.37
C VAL A 72 12.45 -9.53 -8.53
N ASN A 73 13.49 -9.87 -9.30
CA ASN A 73 13.76 -11.23 -9.78
C ASN A 73 14.89 -11.98 -9.05
N ASP A 74 15.21 -11.59 -7.81
CA ASP A 74 16.28 -12.25 -7.05
C ASP A 74 15.86 -13.68 -6.65
N PRO A 75 16.73 -14.69 -6.83
CA PRO A 75 16.43 -16.10 -6.55
C PRO A 75 16.34 -16.46 -5.05
N LEU A 76 16.37 -15.45 -4.18
CA LEU A 76 16.27 -15.54 -2.72
C LEU A 76 15.14 -14.62 -2.21
N ILE A 77 14.01 -14.67 -2.89
CA ILE A 77 12.72 -14.09 -2.46
C ILE A 77 11.83 -15.23 -1.98
N ASP A 78 10.95 -14.95 -1.00
CA ASP A 78 10.24 -15.91 -0.14
C ASP A 78 9.93 -17.26 -0.82
N SER A 79 9.23 -17.28 -1.97
CA SER A 79 8.83 -18.51 -2.66
C SER A 79 9.97 -19.49 -2.95
N ASP A 80 11.12 -18.97 -3.36
CA ASP A 80 12.18 -19.79 -3.97
C ASP A 80 13.08 -20.40 -2.88
N ILE A 81 13.24 -19.70 -1.74
CA ILE A 81 13.94 -20.22 -0.57
C ILE A 81 13.16 -21.38 0.07
N TRP A 82 11.82 -21.28 0.15
CA TRP A 82 10.99 -22.33 0.75
C TRP A 82 11.07 -23.66 0.00
N VAL A 83 11.23 -23.64 -1.32
CA VAL A 83 11.44 -24.86 -2.14
C VAL A 83 12.76 -25.53 -1.77
N TRP A 84 13.86 -24.78 -1.72
CA TRP A 84 15.17 -25.32 -1.33
C TRP A 84 15.20 -25.80 0.11
N TRP A 85 14.56 -25.07 1.04
CA TRP A 85 14.39 -25.51 2.41
C TRP A 85 13.64 -26.85 2.48
N ALA A 86 12.56 -27.04 1.73
CA ALA A 86 11.81 -28.29 1.73
C ALA A 86 12.65 -29.48 1.20
N ILE A 87 13.39 -29.28 0.11
CA ILE A 87 14.30 -30.30 -0.46
C ILE A 87 15.39 -30.68 0.54
N LEU A 88 16.09 -29.68 1.10
CA LEU A 88 17.16 -29.90 2.09
C LEU A 88 16.63 -30.53 3.39
N SER A 89 15.40 -30.21 3.78
CA SER A 89 14.73 -30.81 4.95
C SER A 89 14.46 -32.31 4.74
N GLY A 90 13.98 -32.70 3.55
CA GLY A 90 13.80 -34.11 3.21
C GLY A 90 15.11 -34.90 3.26
N LEU A 91 16.20 -34.32 2.74
CA LEU A 91 17.54 -34.90 2.81
C LEU A 91 18.06 -34.99 4.25
N ALA A 92 17.87 -33.95 5.07
CA ALA A 92 18.30 -33.92 6.47
C ALA A 92 17.55 -34.95 7.33
N LEU A 93 16.24 -35.11 7.13
CA LEU A 93 15.43 -36.13 7.82
C LEU A 93 15.86 -37.55 7.42
N GLY A 94 16.13 -37.78 6.12
CA GLY A 94 16.66 -39.06 5.63
C GLY A 94 18.05 -39.39 6.18
N ALA A 95 18.96 -38.42 6.22
CA ALA A 95 20.28 -38.58 6.82
C ALA A 95 20.21 -38.81 8.34
N GLY A 96 19.32 -38.09 9.04
CA GLY A 96 19.06 -38.28 10.48
C GLY A 96 18.53 -39.68 10.79
N TRP A 97 17.59 -40.18 9.97
CA TRP A 97 17.13 -41.57 10.05
C TRP A 97 18.28 -42.56 9.86
N PHE A 98 19.10 -42.37 8.83
CA PHE A 98 20.20 -43.29 8.52
C PHE A 98 21.27 -43.31 9.63
N ALA A 99 21.56 -42.17 10.25
CA ALA A 99 22.58 -42.05 11.30
C ALA A 99 22.13 -42.59 12.66
N SER A 100 20.88 -42.32 13.09
CA SER A 100 20.44 -42.60 14.48
C SER A 100 18.94 -42.99 14.59
N GLY A 101 18.31 -43.40 13.50
CA GLY A 101 16.88 -43.72 13.45
C GLY A 101 16.00 -42.54 13.88
N TRP A 102 14.90 -42.84 14.58
CA TRP A 102 13.93 -41.82 15.02
C TRP A 102 14.52 -40.71 15.91
N SER A 103 15.58 -40.97 16.67
CA SER A 103 16.24 -39.93 17.47
C SER A 103 16.97 -38.91 16.58
N GLY A 104 17.62 -39.38 15.51
CA GLY A 104 18.24 -38.53 14.50
C GLY A 104 17.21 -37.74 13.68
N VAL A 105 16.05 -38.35 13.39
CA VAL A 105 14.89 -37.62 12.80
C VAL A 105 14.42 -36.49 13.71
N GLY A 106 14.29 -36.74 15.02
CA GLY A 106 13.87 -35.72 15.99
C GLY A 106 14.82 -34.52 16.04
N ILE A 107 16.14 -34.77 16.06
CA ILE A 107 17.16 -33.72 16.02
C ILE A 107 17.12 -32.97 14.67
N ALA A 108 17.05 -33.71 13.55
CA ALA A 108 16.96 -33.11 12.22
C ALA A 108 15.70 -32.23 12.07
N LEU A 109 14.55 -32.66 12.60
CA LEU A 109 13.30 -31.90 12.59
C LEU A 109 13.43 -30.58 13.37
N ILE A 110 14.06 -30.60 14.54
CA ILE A 110 14.31 -29.37 15.34
C ILE A 110 15.21 -28.40 14.56
N LEU A 111 16.30 -28.88 13.97
CA LEU A 111 17.21 -28.05 13.15
C LEU A 111 16.51 -27.49 11.91
N VAL A 112 15.70 -28.30 11.23
CA VAL A 112 14.87 -27.91 10.08
C VAL A 112 13.88 -26.79 10.45
N LEU A 113 13.21 -26.90 11.59
CA LEU A 113 12.27 -25.88 12.09
C LEU A 113 12.98 -24.59 12.52
N ILE A 114 14.16 -24.69 13.15
CA ILE A 114 14.98 -23.52 13.47
C ILE A 114 15.43 -22.81 12.18
N ALA A 115 15.90 -23.56 11.18
CA ALA A 115 16.28 -23.00 9.88
C ALA A 115 15.10 -22.35 9.16
N ALA A 116 13.91 -23.00 9.17
CA ALA A 116 12.67 -22.44 8.64
C ALA A 116 12.35 -21.09 9.28
N PHE A 117 12.46 -21.01 10.60
CA PHE A 117 12.13 -19.81 11.36
C PHE A 117 13.13 -18.67 11.15
N ILE A 118 14.42 -18.98 11.03
CA ILE A 118 15.46 -18.00 10.66
C ILE A 118 15.21 -17.45 9.26
N ILE A 119 14.94 -18.32 8.27
CA ILE A 119 14.56 -17.93 6.90
C ILE A 119 13.34 -17.02 6.92
N PHE A 120 12.29 -17.44 7.63
CA PHE A 120 11.03 -16.70 7.75
C PHE A 120 11.23 -15.30 8.34
N ILE A 121 12.04 -15.15 9.40
CA ILE A 121 12.38 -13.85 9.97
C ILE A 121 13.20 -13.00 8.99
N GLN A 122 14.24 -13.56 8.37
CA GLN A 122 15.16 -12.81 7.50
C GLN A 122 14.53 -12.33 6.19
N ALA A 123 13.46 -13.00 5.73
CA ALA A 123 12.76 -12.66 4.50
C ALA A 123 12.22 -11.22 4.44
N SER A 124 11.86 -10.61 5.58
CA SER A 124 11.34 -9.24 5.61
C SER A 124 11.80 -8.43 6.83
N PRO A 125 12.21 -7.15 6.66
CA PRO A 125 12.63 -6.30 7.77
C PRO A 125 11.59 -6.13 8.87
N ILE A 126 10.29 -6.18 8.56
CA ILE A 126 9.24 -6.10 9.60
C ILE A 126 9.26 -7.34 10.52
N ARG A 127 9.53 -8.52 9.96
CA ARG A 127 9.69 -9.77 10.72
C ARG A 127 10.95 -9.70 11.60
N LEU A 128 12.05 -9.16 11.07
CA LEU A 128 13.30 -8.87 11.82
C LEU A 128 13.14 -7.83 12.95
N ARG A 129 12.22 -6.87 12.83
CA ARG A 129 11.88 -5.93 13.92
C ARG A 129 10.95 -6.58 14.95
N PHE A 130 9.93 -7.29 14.48
CA PHE A 130 8.86 -7.83 15.32
C PHE A 130 9.29 -9.03 16.16
N PHE A 131 9.86 -10.09 15.56
CA PHE A 131 10.08 -11.34 16.30
C PHE A 131 11.08 -11.21 17.45
N PRO A 132 12.24 -10.55 17.30
CA PRO A 132 13.15 -10.30 18.42
C PRO A 132 12.49 -9.47 19.54
N ALA A 133 11.66 -8.47 19.19
CA ALA A 133 10.90 -7.71 20.17
C ALA A 133 9.84 -8.58 20.88
N ALA A 134 9.12 -9.43 20.14
CA ALA A 134 8.15 -10.38 20.70
C ALA A 134 8.81 -11.37 21.67
N PHE A 135 10.00 -11.90 21.34
CA PHE A 135 10.75 -12.75 22.27
C PHE A 135 11.24 -12.00 23.51
N ALA A 136 11.70 -10.74 23.36
CA ALA A 136 12.05 -9.92 24.51
C ALA A 136 10.83 -9.65 25.41
N ALA A 137 9.67 -9.32 24.85
CA ALA A 137 8.44 -9.13 25.59
C ALA A 137 7.98 -10.41 26.30
N LEU A 138 8.01 -11.58 25.63
CA LEU A 138 7.72 -12.87 26.23
C LEU A 138 8.68 -13.20 27.38
N PHE A 139 9.96 -12.87 27.25
CA PHE A 139 10.95 -13.03 28.32
C PHE A 139 10.63 -12.14 29.53
N PHE A 140 10.29 -10.86 29.32
CA PHE A 140 9.88 -9.98 30.42
C PHE A 140 8.57 -10.43 31.09
N LEU A 141 7.56 -10.86 30.32
CA LEU A 141 6.34 -11.44 30.85
C LEU A 141 6.60 -12.74 31.66
N ALA A 142 7.56 -13.56 31.24
CA ALA A 142 7.98 -14.74 32.01
C ALA A 142 8.69 -14.34 33.32
N LEU A 143 9.49 -13.25 33.31
CA LEU A 143 10.08 -12.68 34.52
C LEU A 143 9.03 -12.09 35.47
N GLU A 144 7.89 -11.62 34.97
CA GLU A 144 6.75 -11.18 35.81
C GLU A 144 6.02 -12.37 36.45
N ALA A 145 6.02 -13.55 35.81
CA ALA A 145 5.41 -14.77 36.35
C ALA A 145 6.28 -15.51 37.38
N ALA A 146 7.61 -15.45 37.27
CA ALA A 146 8.52 -16.20 38.14
C ALA A 146 8.41 -15.86 39.65
N PRO A 147 8.14 -14.61 40.08
CA PRO A 147 7.91 -14.31 41.49
C PRO A 147 6.49 -14.65 41.96
N ILE A 148 5.49 -14.68 41.06
CA ILE A 148 4.17 -15.26 41.39
C ILE A 148 4.35 -16.72 41.79
N TRP A 149 5.18 -17.47 41.04
CA TRP A 149 5.56 -18.83 41.39
C TRP A 149 6.29 -18.91 42.74
N PHE A 150 7.24 -18.01 43.01
CA PHE A 150 7.95 -17.91 44.30
C PHE A 150 6.98 -17.86 45.49
N PHE A 151 6.06 -16.87 45.52
CA PHE A 151 5.08 -16.71 46.62
C PHE A 151 3.97 -17.77 46.65
N LEU A 152 3.80 -18.59 45.59
CA LEU A 152 2.91 -19.75 45.59
C LEU A 152 3.57 -21.03 46.12
N THR A 153 4.89 -21.01 46.39
CA THR A 153 5.65 -22.17 46.87
C THR A 153 6.17 -21.94 48.30
N PRO A 154 5.90 -22.82 49.28
CA PRO A 154 6.36 -22.63 50.65
C PRO A 154 7.89 -22.72 50.75
N HIS A 155 8.50 -21.81 51.52
CA HIS A 155 9.96 -21.70 51.64
C HIS A 155 10.45 -22.06 53.06
N SER A 156 11.41 -22.98 53.17
CA SER A 156 11.95 -23.46 54.46
C SER A 156 12.99 -22.56 55.11
N PHE A 157 13.45 -21.50 54.41
CA PHE A 157 14.57 -20.65 54.82
C PHE A 157 14.20 -19.18 55.07
N ILE A 158 12.96 -18.78 54.77
CA ILE A 158 12.45 -17.41 54.93
C ILE A 158 11.27 -17.47 55.90
N SER A 159 11.19 -16.54 56.85
CA SER A 159 10.02 -16.48 57.74
C SER A 159 8.85 -15.80 57.03
N VAL A 160 7.64 -16.31 57.26
CA VAL A 160 6.37 -15.77 56.72
C VAL A 160 6.24 -14.26 56.98
N GLN A 161 6.73 -13.77 58.11
CA GLN A 161 6.71 -12.34 58.44
C GLN A 161 7.61 -11.51 57.51
N VAL A 162 8.83 -11.97 57.19
CA VAL A 162 9.74 -11.30 56.25
C VAL A 162 9.21 -11.40 54.83
N GLU A 163 8.66 -12.55 54.45
CA GLU A 163 8.05 -12.81 53.15
C GLU A 163 6.90 -11.82 52.85
N TYR A 164 5.90 -11.72 53.73
CA TYR A 164 4.70 -10.91 53.48
C TYR A 164 4.81 -9.44 53.89
N LEU A 165 5.62 -9.07 54.90
CA LEU A 165 5.73 -7.66 55.34
C LEU A 165 6.87 -6.89 54.67
N VAL A 166 7.90 -7.56 54.14
CA VAL A 166 9.08 -6.91 53.55
C VAL A 166 9.24 -7.27 52.08
N LEU A 167 9.31 -8.55 51.73
CA LEU A 167 9.56 -8.96 50.34
C LEU A 167 8.36 -8.69 49.43
N PHE A 168 7.13 -8.96 49.90
CA PHE A 168 5.92 -8.79 49.09
C PHE A 168 5.65 -7.32 48.65
N PRO A 169 5.74 -6.28 49.51
CA PRO A 169 5.59 -4.89 49.06
C PRO A 169 6.69 -4.43 48.09
N ILE A 170 7.94 -4.83 48.32
CA ILE A 170 9.07 -4.56 47.41
C ILE A 170 8.82 -5.23 46.05
N TYR A 171 8.35 -6.48 46.08
CA TYR A 171 7.97 -7.20 44.87
C TYR A 171 6.83 -6.51 44.12
N LEU A 172 5.74 -6.09 44.78
CA LEU A 172 4.63 -5.41 44.10
C LEU A 172 5.08 -4.13 43.38
N LEU A 173 6.01 -3.37 43.97
CA LEU A 173 6.62 -2.19 43.33
C LEU A 173 7.51 -2.57 42.14
N ALA A 174 8.32 -3.62 42.26
CA ALA A 174 9.17 -4.12 41.19
C ALA A 174 8.35 -4.71 40.03
N LEU A 175 7.29 -5.46 40.32
CA LEU A 175 6.32 -5.99 39.37
C LEU A 175 5.63 -4.85 38.63
N PHE A 176 5.04 -3.88 39.35
CA PHE A 176 4.39 -2.73 38.72
C PHE A 176 5.34 -1.96 37.80
N TYR A 177 6.58 -1.72 38.24
CA TYR A 177 7.60 -1.10 37.40
C TYR A 177 7.93 -1.93 36.15
N LEU A 178 8.12 -3.24 36.31
CA LEU A 178 8.45 -4.15 35.20
C LEU A 178 7.28 -4.23 34.22
N SER A 179 6.06 -4.50 34.67
CA SER A 179 4.86 -4.56 33.83
C SER A 179 4.63 -3.26 33.05
N VAL A 180 4.81 -2.08 33.67
CA VAL A 180 4.71 -0.79 32.94
C VAL A 180 5.80 -0.65 31.88
N ARG A 181 7.04 -1.11 32.15
CA ARG A 181 8.15 -1.11 31.18
C ARG A 181 7.91 -2.11 30.03
N THR A 182 7.49 -3.34 30.35
CA THR A 182 7.13 -4.39 29.39
C THR A 182 6.00 -3.92 28.48
N MET A 183 4.94 -3.36 29.07
CA MET A 183 3.79 -2.83 28.34
C MET A 183 4.20 -1.68 27.40
N LYS A 184 4.99 -0.71 27.88
CA LYS A 184 5.52 0.35 27.01
C LYS A 184 6.36 -0.22 25.87
N PHE A 185 7.23 -1.20 26.15
CA PHE A 185 8.05 -1.83 25.11
C PHE A 185 7.20 -2.52 24.03
N ILE A 186 6.14 -3.24 24.43
CA ILE A 186 5.15 -3.86 23.53
C ILE A 186 4.47 -2.80 22.64
N PHE A 187 4.01 -1.69 23.22
CA PHE A 187 3.38 -0.61 22.46
C PHE A 187 4.36 0.15 21.54
N ASP A 188 5.62 0.31 21.94
CA ASP A 188 6.64 0.98 21.14
C ASP A 188 7.09 0.12 19.93
N HIS A 189 7.19 -1.21 20.08
CA HIS A 189 7.90 -2.09 19.14
C HIS A 189 7.04 -3.17 18.46
N ILE A 190 5.97 -3.64 19.09
CA ILE A 190 5.19 -4.81 18.64
C ILE A 190 3.87 -4.36 18.01
N VAL A 191 3.04 -3.64 18.77
CA VAL A 191 1.70 -3.20 18.33
C VAL A 191 1.75 -2.41 17.00
N PRO A 192 2.67 -1.44 16.79
CA PRO A 192 2.70 -0.66 15.55
C PRO A 192 3.15 -1.49 14.33
N GLN A 193 3.87 -2.59 14.55
CA GLN A 193 4.34 -3.47 13.48
C GLN A 193 3.34 -4.60 13.17
N ALA A 194 2.42 -4.92 14.07
CA ALA A 194 1.55 -6.09 13.95
C ALA A 194 0.65 -6.11 12.70
N PRO A 195 -0.04 -5.02 12.30
CA PRO A 195 -0.84 -5.02 11.07
C PRO A 195 0.03 -5.20 9.81
N GLY A 196 1.16 -4.50 9.76
CA GLY A 196 2.13 -4.61 8.66
C GLY A 196 2.76 -6.00 8.56
N LEU A 197 3.00 -6.67 9.69
CA LEU A 197 3.48 -8.05 9.75
C LEU A 197 2.44 -9.02 9.17
N VAL A 198 1.18 -8.91 9.58
CA VAL A 198 0.11 -9.78 9.07
C VAL A 198 -0.01 -9.64 7.55
N LEU A 199 -0.01 -8.41 7.03
CA LEU A 199 -0.03 -8.14 5.59
C LEU A 199 1.23 -8.67 4.88
N ASP A 200 2.41 -8.50 5.46
CA ASP A 200 3.69 -9.02 4.94
C ASP A 200 3.80 -10.56 4.99
N MET A 201 2.98 -11.24 5.80
CA MET A 201 2.88 -12.71 5.84
C MET A 201 1.90 -13.30 4.79
N VAL A 202 0.89 -12.53 4.36
CA VAL A 202 -0.12 -12.98 3.37
C VAL A 202 0.09 -12.37 1.97
N SER A 203 1.01 -11.42 1.86
CA SER A 203 1.42 -10.78 0.60
C SER A 203 2.74 -11.35 0.10
N ASN A 204 2.81 -11.60 -1.21
CA ASN A 204 4.07 -11.88 -1.90
C ASN A 204 4.81 -10.58 -2.26
N ALA A 205 4.19 -9.40 -2.10
CA ALA A 205 4.86 -8.12 -2.04
C ALA A 205 5.26 -7.83 -0.58
N THR A 206 6.45 -8.30 -0.17
CA THR A 206 7.00 -8.04 1.17
C THR A 206 7.66 -6.65 1.25
N GLU A 207 7.98 -6.16 2.46
CA GLU A 207 8.79 -4.95 2.64
C GLU A 207 10.16 -5.07 1.91
N THR A 208 10.72 -6.28 1.81
CA THR A 208 11.92 -6.56 1.00
C THR A 208 11.68 -6.29 -0.48
N VAL A 209 10.58 -6.77 -1.06
CA VAL A 209 10.23 -6.50 -2.46
C VAL A 209 10.08 -5.00 -2.69
N ALA A 210 9.29 -4.29 -1.87
CA ALA A 210 9.11 -2.84 -1.99
C ALA A 210 10.44 -2.04 -1.95
N ARG A 211 11.36 -2.41 -1.04
CA ARG A 211 12.70 -1.79 -0.95
C ARG A 211 13.55 -2.07 -2.19
N LYS A 212 13.49 -3.28 -2.75
CA LYS A 212 14.23 -3.66 -3.96
C LYS A 212 13.63 -3.00 -5.20
N SER A 213 12.31 -2.94 -5.33
CA SER A 213 11.60 -2.19 -6.39
C SER A 213 12.01 -0.72 -6.42
N PHE A 214 12.08 -0.06 -5.26
CA PHE A 214 12.59 1.32 -5.19
C PHE A 214 14.05 1.44 -5.63
N SER A 215 14.89 0.48 -5.28
CA SER A 215 16.31 0.49 -5.65
C SER A 215 16.49 0.30 -7.17
N GLN A 216 15.82 -0.71 -7.75
CA GLN A 216 15.82 -0.95 -9.19
C GLN A 216 15.25 0.22 -10.00
N TYR A 217 14.18 0.87 -9.51
CA TYR A 217 13.63 2.09 -10.11
C TYR A 217 14.62 3.26 -10.02
N ALA A 218 15.22 3.49 -8.85
CA ALA A 218 16.16 4.60 -8.65
C ALA A 218 17.46 4.47 -9.47
N GLU A 219 17.86 3.24 -9.80
CA GLU A 219 18.99 2.89 -10.66
C GLU A 219 18.70 2.99 -12.17
N MET A 220 17.43 3.10 -12.58
CA MET A 220 17.09 3.33 -13.99
C MET A 220 17.71 4.63 -14.53
N THR A 221 17.96 4.66 -15.84
CA THR A 221 18.46 5.85 -16.54
C THR A 221 17.47 7.01 -16.41
N GLU A 222 17.95 8.25 -16.56
CA GLU A 222 17.06 9.42 -16.51
C GLU A 222 16.01 9.43 -17.64
N GLU A 223 16.31 8.79 -18.78
CA GLU A 223 15.36 8.61 -19.89
C GLU A 223 14.27 7.59 -19.54
N ALA A 224 14.63 6.44 -18.96
CA ALA A 224 13.66 5.45 -18.49
C ALA A 224 12.76 5.99 -17.36
N ARG A 225 13.27 6.94 -16.55
CA ARG A 225 12.51 7.68 -15.53
C ARG A 225 11.88 8.98 -16.04
N GLN A 226 11.89 9.26 -17.34
CA GLN A 226 11.16 10.42 -17.87
C GLN A 226 9.66 10.22 -17.67
N PRO A 227 8.91 11.21 -17.14
CA PRO A 227 7.48 11.08 -16.95
C PRO A 227 6.73 10.80 -18.25
N VAL A 228 5.98 9.70 -18.29
CA VAL A 228 5.18 9.28 -19.44
C VAL A 228 3.72 9.15 -19.04
N TYR A 229 2.83 9.58 -19.95
CA TYR A 229 1.46 9.14 -19.96
C TYR A 229 1.12 8.50 -21.31
N TYR A 230 0.22 7.54 -21.25
CA TYR A 230 -0.34 6.85 -22.40
C TYR A 230 -1.72 7.44 -22.72
N GLY A 231 -1.79 8.18 -23.83
CA GLY A 231 -2.98 8.91 -24.26
C GLY A 231 -3.88 8.08 -25.17
N ARG A 232 -5.19 8.09 -24.92
CA ARG A 232 -6.22 7.47 -25.78
C ARG A 232 -7.39 8.44 -25.95
N VAL A 233 -7.84 8.63 -27.19
CA VAL A 233 -9.04 9.42 -27.51
C VAL A 233 -10.15 8.49 -27.94
N VAL A 234 -11.28 8.51 -27.22
CA VAL A 234 -12.48 7.74 -27.58
C VAL A 234 -13.57 8.70 -28.07
N ARG A 235 -14.28 8.34 -29.14
CA ARG A 235 -15.33 9.15 -29.77
C ARG A 235 -16.64 8.37 -29.76
N GLU A 236 -17.63 8.87 -29.04
CA GLU A 236 -18.91 8.19 -28.83
C GLU A 236 -20.10 9.11 -29.16
N ARG A 237 -21.24 8.51 -29.51
CA ARG A 237 -22.52 9.22 -29.62
C ARG A 237 -23.35 8.94 -28.37
N GLY A 238 -23.65 9.99 -27.62
CA GLY A 238 -24.52 9.92 -26.46
C GLY A 238 -25.99 10.03 -26.84
N GLU A 239 -26.84 10.04 -25.82
CA GLU A 239 -28.27 10.30 -25.98
C GLU A 239 -28.52 11.69 -26.58
N GLN A 240 -29.68 11.84 -27.24
CA GLN A 240 -30.12 13.07 -27.91
C GLN A 240 -29.15 13.59 -29.00
N GLY A 241 -28.31 12.71 -29.56
CA GLY A 241 -27.38 13.07 -30.65
C GLY A 241 -26.12 13.81 -30.21
N ASN A 242 -25.86 13.91 -28.90
CA ASN A 242 -24.65 14.54 -28.38
C ASN A 242 -23.39 13.78 -28.82
N HIS A 243 -22.37 14.50 -29.29
CA HIS A 243 -21.06 13.95 -29.63
C HIS A 243 -20.13 14.05 -28.43
N TRP A 244 -19.58 12.92 -27.98
CA TRP A 244 -18.64 12.86 -26.86
C TRP A 244 -17.24 12.54 -27.36
N MET A 245 -16.24 13.28 -26.85
CA MET A 245 -14.82 12.95 -26.99
C MET A 245 -14.25 12.75 -25.59
N ILE A 246 -13.57 11.63 -25.37
CA ILE A 246 -13.11 11.20 -24.05
C ILE A 246 -11.59 11.04 -24.13
N LEU A 247 -10.88 11.93 -23.44
CA LEU A 247 -9.43 12.04 -23.46
C LEU A 247 -8.88 11.30 -22.24
N GLN A 248 -8.39 10.09 -22.43
CA GLN A 248 -7.89 9.23 -21.35
C GLN A 248 -6.36 9.35 -21.25
N TYR A 249 -5.88 9.60 -20.04
CA TYR A 249 -4.46 9.68 -19.69
C TYR A 249 -4.16 8.55 -18.70
N HIS A 250 -3.44 7.52 -19.16
CA HIS A 250 -3.05 6.39 -18.32
C HIS A 250 -1.62 6.56 -17.82
N PHE A 251 -1.40 6.31 -16.53
CA PHE A 251 -0.11 6.43 -15.86
C PHE A 251 0.33 5.08 -15.33
N PHE A 252 1.57 4.69 -15.64
CA PHE A 252 2.17 3.46 -15.13
C PHE A 252 3.26 3.76 -14.10
N TYR A 253 3.22 3.10 -12.95
CA TYR A 253 4.24 3.19 -11.91
C TYR A 253 4.88 1.82 -11.70
N ALA A 254 6.18 1.77 -11.38
CA ALA A 254 6.87 0.50 -11.16
C ALA A 254 6.39 -0.27 -9.90
N PHE A 255 5.86 0.44 -8.91
CA PHE A 255 5.43 -0.14 -7.63
C PHE A 255 4.49 0.83 -6.91
N ASN A 256 3.34 0.35 -6.42
CA ASN A 256 2.48 1.02 -5.45
C ASN A 256 3.06 0.76 -4.05
N ASP A 257 3.40 1.79 -3.26
CA ASP A 257 4.03 1.61 -1.93
C ASP A 257 3.17 2.04 -0.73
N TRP A 258 1.84 2.10 -0.92
CA TRP A 258 0.88 2.70 0.02
C TRP A 258 1.01 2.21 1.49
N ARG A 259 1.16 0.89 1.71
CA ARG A 259 1.40 0.28 3.04
C ARG A 259 2.61 0.87 3.77
N LEU A 260 3.70 1.17 3.05
CA LEU A 260 4.93 1.75 3.63
C LEU A 260 4.98 3.29 3.55
N ALA A 261 4.04 3.92 2.83
CA ALA A 261 4.04 5.35 2.55
C ALA A 261 3.09 6.14 3.45
N ALA A 262 1.90 5.59 3.68
CA ALA A 262 0.83 6.24 4.43
C ALA A 262 0.04 5.25 5.32
N ASN A 263 0.62 4.07 5.61
CA ASN A 263 -0.02 2.95 6.31
C ASN A 263 -1.31 2.49 5.62
N GLY A 264 -1.29 2.43 4.28
CA GLY A 264 -2.35 1.83 3.48
C GLY A 264 -2.50 0.32 3.72
N ILE A 265 -3.59 -0.25 3.19
CA ILE A 265 -3.89 -1.68 3.34
C ILE A 265 -3.08 -2.58 2.40
N ASN A 266 -2.47 -2.04 1.35
CA ASN A 266 -1.76 -2.82 0.34
C ASN A 266 -0.48 -2.13 -0.15
N HIS A 267 0.38 -2.90 -0.80
CA HIS A 267 1.37 -2.40 -1.75
C HIS A 267 1.65 -3.50 -2.79
N HIS A 268 2.08 -3.15 -4.00
CA HIS A 268 2.27 -4.15 -5.07
C HIS A 268 3.22 -3.68 -6.18
N GLU A 269 3.87 -4.65 -6.83
CA GLU A 269 4.57 -4.40 -8.09
C GLU A 269 3.60 -3.98 -9.19
N GLY A 270 4.02 -2.99 -9.99
CA GLY A 270 3.21 -2.34 -11.02
C GLY A 270 2.05 -1.51 -10.46
N ASP A 271 1.70 -0.42 -11.13
CA ASP A 271 0.47 0.32 -10.84
C ASP A 271 -0.12 1.00 -12.09
N TRP A 272 -1.44 1.07 -12.19
CA TRP A 272 -2.18 1.54 -13.40
C TRP A 272 -3.33 2.48 -13.06
N GLU A 273 -2.97 3.75 -12.93
CA GLU A 273 -3.88 4.86 -12.66
C GLU A 273 -4.30 5.59 -13.95
N MET A 274 -5.37 6.36 -13.87
CA MET A 274 -5.93 7.09 -15.02
C MET A 274 -6.74 8.32 -14.63
N VAL A 275 -6.56 9.38 -15.42
CA VAL A 275 -7.42 10.56 -15.45
C VAL A 275 -8.11 10.61 -16.81
N ALA A 276 -9.35 11.08 -16.88
CA ALA A 276 -10.03 11.30 -18.16
C ALA A 276 -10.77 12.65 -18.22
N VAL A 277 -10.62 13.37 -19.33
CA VAL A 277 -11.38 14.61 -19.62
C VAL A 277 -12.48 14.28 -20.64
N TYR A 278 -13.72 14.55 -20.26
CA TYR A 278 -14.89 14.35 -21.11
C TYR A 278 -15.29 15.68 -21.76
N LEU A 279 -15.35 15.69 -23.09
CA LEU A 279 -15.83 16.80 -23.91
C LEU A 279 -17.21 16.43 -24.49
N LYS A 280 -18.20 17.32 -24.34
CA LYS A 280 -19.55 17.18 -24.88
C LYS A 280 -19.77 18.24 -25.96
N ASN A 281 -20.02 17.81 -27.19
CA ASN A 281 -20.16 18.64 -28.39
C ASN A 281 -18.96 19.57 -28.64
N GLY A 282 -17.76 19.17 -28.22
CA GLY A 282 -16.51 19.94 -28.32
C GLY A 282 -16.15 20.75 -27.07
N GLU A 283 -17.11 21.00 -26.17
CA GLU A 283 -16.88 21.76 -24.93
C GLU A 283 -16.57 20.84 -23.74
N PRO A 284 -15.68 21.23 -22.82
CA PRO A 284 -15.31 20.38 -21.69
C PRO A 284 -16.41 20.29 -20.62
N HIS A 285 -16.73 19.07 -20.21
CA HIS A 285 -17.89 18.73 -19.38
C HIS A 285 -17.50 18.30 -17.96
N SER A 286 -16.58 17.34 -17.84
CA SER A 286 -16.16 16.77 -16.56
C SER A 286 -14.74 16.21 -16.61
N LEU A 287 -14.10 16.20 -15.45
CA LEU A 287 -12.85 15.51 -15.17
C LEU A 287 -13.17 14.27 -14.34
N LEU A 288 -12.60 13.14 -14.73
CA LEU A 288 -12.64 11.89 -14.00
C LEU A 288 -11.25 11.57 -13.47
N MET A 289 -11.19 11.03 -12.24
CA MET A 289 -9.96 10.62 -11.57
C MET A 289 -10.15 9.19 -11.03
N SER A 290 -9.16 8.31 -11.25
CA SER A 290 -9.16 6.98 -10.64
C SER A 290 -8.90 7.03 -9.14
N GLN A 291 -9.72 6.30 -8.38
CA GLN A 291 -9.60 6.08 -6.93
C GLN A 291 -10.05 4.64 -6.69
N HIS A 292 -9.22 3.81 -6.06
CA HIS A 292 -9.39 2.38 -5.78
C HIS A 292 -10.80 1.80 -6.03
N GLY A 293 -10.99 1.19 -7.21
CA GLY A 293 -12.23 0.52 -7.63
C GLY A 293 -13.44 1.42 -7.92
N SER A 294 -13.57 2.57 -7.25
CA SER A 294 -14.71 3.49 -7.34
C SER A 294 -14.57 4.50 -8.48
N GLY A 295 -13.44 5.20 -8.52
CA GLY A 295 -13.29 6.45 -9.27
C GLY A 295 -14.07 7.61 -8.66
N ALA A 296 -13.71 8.83 -9.06
CA ALA A 296 -14.41 10.07 -8.73
C ALA A 296 -14.54 10.97 -9.97
N MET A 297 -15.59 11.79 -9.99
CA MET A 297 -15.85 12.75 -11.07
C MET A 297 -16.05 14.15 -10.48
N GLU A 298 -15.47 15.16 -11.14
CA GLU A 298 -15.76 16.56 -10.88
C GLU A 298 -16.23 17.26 -12.16
N LEU A 299 -17.33 18.01 -12.07
CA LEU A 299 -17.83 18.83 -13.17
C LEU A 299 -16.80 19.91 -13.54
N TRP A 300 -16.60 20.18 -14.82
CA TRP A 300 -15.51 21.05 -15.32
C TRP A 300 -15.46 22.42 -14.65
N LYS A 301 -16.63 23.01 -14.36
CA LYS A 301 -16.78 24.29 -13.62
C LYS A 301 -16.18 24.32 -12.22
N ASN A 302 -15.96 23.16 -11.58
CA ASN A 302 -15.40 23.04 -10.23
C ASN A 302 -13.92 22.58 -10.25
N VAL A 303 -13.43 22.14 -11.41
CA VAL A 303 -12.04 21.66 -11.58
C VAL A 303 -11.06 22.81 -11.36
N ARG A 304 -9.93 22.49 -10.73
CA ARG A 304 -8.83 23.44 -10.52
C ARG A 304 -7.87 23.36 -11.70
N PHE A 305 -7.50 24.51 -12.25
CA PHE A 305 -6.60 24.62 -13.40
C PHE A 305 -5.27 25.25 -13.02
N VAL A 306 -4.22 24.87 -13.73
CA VAL A 306 -2.94 25.58 -13.70
C VAL A 306 -3.15 27.00 -14.20
N LYS A 307 -2.49 27.97 -13.56
CA LYS A 307 -2.43 29.35 -14.06
C LYS A 307 -1.16 29.56 -14.87
N ASP A 308 -1.28 30.32 -15.96
CA ASP A 308 -0.10 30.80 -16.69
C ASP A 308 0.70 31.82 -15.85
N GLU A 309 1.84 32.27 -16.37
CA GLU A 309 2.71 33.25 -15.70
C GLU A 309 2.05 34.64 -15.53
N HIS A 310 0.92 34.90 -16.20
CA HIS A 310 0.12 36.11 -16.12
C HIS A 310 -1.09 35.95 -15.18
N GLY A 311 -1.29 34.77 -14.58
CA GLY A 311 -2.37 34.46 -13.66
C GLY A 311 -3.69 33.99 -14.30
N ASN A 312 -3.74 33.83 -15.63
CA ASN A 312 -4.91 33.34 -16.36
C ASN A 312 -5.07 31.84 -16.17
N ALA A 313 -6.32 31.35 -16.08
CA ALA A 313 -6.59 29.93 -16.04
C ALA A 313 -6.29 29.26 -17.40
N THR A 314 -5.48 28.20 -17.38
CA THR A 314 -5.23 27.36 -18.55
C THR A 314 -6.28 26.26 -18.69
N THR A 315 -6.14 25.40 -19.70
CA THR A 315 -6.98 24.21 -19.90
C THR A 315 -6.46 22.95 -19.21
N HIS A 316 -5.34 23.06 -18.46
CA HIS A 316 -4.67 21.94 -17.80
C HIS A 316 -5.20 21.72 -16.36
N PRO A 317 -5.91 20.61 -16.09
CA PRO A 317 -6.44 20.33 -14.76
C PRO A 317 -5.32 19.94 -13.79
N ILE A 318 -5.40 20.39 -12.54
CA ILE A 318 -4.51 20.00 -11.44
C ILE A 318 -5.12 18.79 -10.74
N VAL A 319 -4.33 17.72 -10.64
CA VAL A 319 -4.69 16.48 -9.95
C VAL A 319 -3.60 16.14 -8.95
N TYR A 320 -4.01 15.67 -7.77
CA TYR A 320 -3.14 15.34 -6.64
C TYR A 320 -3.11 13.82 -6.52
N ALA A 321 -1.91 13.23 -6.66
CA ALA A 321 -1.69 11.81 -6.48
C ALA A 321 -1.49 11.53 -4.98
N ALA A 322 -2.23 10.55 -4.44
CA ALA A 322 -2.06 10.10 -3.07
C ALA A 322 -0.73 9.33 -2.90
N LEU A 323 -0.03 9.65 -1.81
CA LEU A 323 1.29 9.13 -1.48
C LEU A 323 1.33 7.60 -1.45
N GLY A 324 2.09 7.01 -2.38
CA GLY A 324 2.29 5.57 -2.54
C GLY A 324 1.09 4.80 -3.11
N SER A 325 -0.15 5.28 -2.94
CA SER A 325 -1.37 4.65 -3.50
C SER A 325 -1.68 5.09 -4.93
N HIS A 326 -1.10 6.22 -5.36
CA HIS A 326 -1.25 6.90 -6.66
C HIS A 326 -2.69 7.30 -7.06
N ALA A 327 -3.70 6.99 -6.25
CA ALA A 327 -5.07 7.41 -6.45
C ALA A 327 -5.17 8.94 -6.62
N ASN A 328 -6.07 9.36 -7.49
CA ASN A 328 -6.11 10.71 -8.04
C ASN A 328 -7.25 11.54 -7.41
N TYR A 329 -6.90 12.74 -6.94
CA TYR A 329 -7.81 13.66 -6.24
C TYR A 329 -7.76 15.05 -6.86
N SER A 330 -8.86 15.81 -6.79
CA SER A 330 -8.91 17.18 -7.34
C SER A 330 -8.52 18.26 -6.33
N ARG A 331 -8.37 17.88 -5.06
CA ARG A 331 -7.99 18.76 -3.95
C ARG A 331 -6.85 18.11 -3.16
N PRO A 332 -5.99 18.92 -2.52
CA PRO A 332 -4.98 18.39 -1.64
C PRO A 332 -5.59 18.10 -0.27
N GLU A 333 -5.79 16.83 0.05
CA GLU A 333 -6.49 16.40 1.26
C GLU A 333 -5.93 15.10 1.82
N VAL A 334 -6.38 14.76 3.04
CA VAL A 334 -6.11 13.47 3.67
C VAL A 334 -7.44 12.78 3.89
N ILE A 335 -7.67 11.70 3.14
CA ILE A 335 -8.90 10.95 3.16
C ILE A 335 -8.66 9.65 3.91
N ARG A 336 -9.56 9.32 4.85
CA ARG A 336 -9.72 7.94 5.32
C ARG A 336 -10.59 7.25 4.27
N SER A 337 -10.06 6.25 3.56
CA SER A 337 -10.73 5.72 2.35
C SER A 337 -12.08 5.08 2.74
N PRO A 338 -13.24 5.65 2.34
CA PRO A 338 -14.53 5.24 2.90
C PRO A 338 -14.89 3.78 2.63
N ASN A 339 -14.46 3.26 1.47
CA ASN A 339 -14.73 1.90 1.02
C ASN A 339 -14.00 0.83 1.86
N LEU A 340 -13.07 1.22 2.76
CA LEU A 340 -12.39 0.32 3.70
C LEU A 340 -13.09 0.19 5.07
N PHE A 341 -14.17 0.95 5.30
CA PHE A 341 -14.98 0.88 6.53
C PHE A 341 -16.13 -0.14 6.46
N ASP A 342 -16.44 -0.65 5.26
CA ASP A 342 -17.49 -1.67 5.02
C ASP A 342 -16.97 -3.12 5.12
N GLU A 343 -15.68 -3.33 5.39
CA GLU A 343 -15.07 -4.67 5.46
C GLU A 343 -15.32 -5.41 6.79
N GLY A 344 -16.59 -5.51 7.17
CA GLY A 344 -17.08 -6.51 8.13
C GLY A 344 -16.72 -6.31 9.61
N PHE A 345 -17.17 -7.27 10.42
CA PHE A 345 -17.13 -7.19 11.88
C PHE A 345 -15.71 -7.19 12.46
N VAL A 346 -14.79 -7.98 11.90
CA VAL A 346 -13.42 -8.13 12.43
C VAL A 346 -12.63 -6.83 12.28
N GLN A 347 -12.76 -6.14 11.16
CA GLN A 347 -12.10 -4.86 10.89
C GLN A 347 -12.60 -3.76 11.83
N ARG A 348 -13.93 -3.64 11.99
CA ARG A 348 -14.55 -2.73 12.97
C ARG A 348 -14.14 -3.04 14.40
N PHE A 349 -14.10 -4.32 14.79
CA PHE A 349 -13.64 -4.71 16.13
C PHE A 349 -12.19 -4.29 16.36
N LEU A 350 -11.29 -4.50 15.39
CA LEU A 350 -9.89 -4.03 15.47
C LEU A 350 -9.81 -2.51 15.64
N TYR A 351 -10.54 -1.73 14.82
CA TYR A 351 -10.58 -0.26 14.92
C TYR A 351 -11.16 0.24 16.26
N TRP A 352 -12.20 -0.42 16.77
CA TRP A 352 -12.77 -0.10 18.08
C TRP A 352 -11.79 -0.42 19.22
N THR A 353 -11.09 -1.56 19.15
CA THR A 353 -10.06 -1.91 20.15
C THR A 353 -8.88 -0.94 20.12
N ASP A 354 -8.47 -0.46 18.94
CA ASP A 354 -7.42 0.56 18.79
C ASP A 354 -7.82 1.88 19.47
N GLY A 355 -9.01 2.41 19.14
CA GLY A 355 -9.53 3.63 19.75
C GLY A 355 -9.71 3.53 21.27
N LEU A 356 -10.15 2.37 21.78
CA LEU A 356 -10.24 2.08 23.21
C LEU A 356 -8.85 2.08 23.88
N LEU A 357 -7.86 1.43 23.26
CA LEU A 357 -6.49 1.39 23.78
C LEU A 357 -5.86 2.79 23.79
N HIS A 358 -6.10 3.60 22.75
CA HIS A 358 -5.67 5.00 22.69
C HIS A 358 -6.30 5.84 23.83
N PHE A 359 -7.62 5.72 24.03
CA PHE A 359 -8.32 6.42 25.11
C PHE A 359 -7.80 6.03 26.50
N LEU A 360 -7.56 4.73 26.75
CA LEU A 360 -6.96 4.24 27.99
C LEU A 360 -5.53 4.76 28.15
N PHE A 361 -4.73 4.78 27.09
CA PHE A 361 -3.36 5.29 27.13
C PHE A 361 -3.33 6.78 27.51
N LEU A 362 -4.12 7.64 26.85
CA LEU A 362 -4.21 9.06 27.21
C LEU A 362 -4.60 9.25 28.69
N LEU A 363 -5.55 8.44 29.20
CA LEU A 363 -6.01 8.52 30.59
C LEU A 363 -4.92 8.17 31.61
N PHE A 364 -4.00 7.26 31.26
CA PHE A 364 -2.94 6.73 32.13
C PHE A 364 -1.52 7.24 31.80
N ASN A 365 -1.31 8.01 30.73
CA ASN A 365 0.00 8.56 30.39
C ASN A 365 0.47 9.54 31.48
N PRO A 366 1.74 9.46 31.97
CA PRO A 366 2.33 10.48 32.84
C PRO A 366 2.37 11.91 32.25
N SER A 367 2.17 12.08 30.93
CA SER A 367 2.03 13.36 30.24
C SER A 367 0.72 14.08 30.64
N GLN A 368 0.84 15.25 31.28
CA GLN A 368 -0.33 16.01 31.75
C GLN A 368 -1.21 16.54 30.60
N LYS A 369 -0.63 16.86 29.43
CA LYS A 369 -1.33 17.44 28.27
C LYS A 369 -2.33 16.43 27.67
N GLU A 370 -1.82 15.24 27.37
CA GLU A 370 -2.58 14.11 26.79
C GLU A 370 -3.73 13.66 27.71
N ARG A 371 -3.45 13.55 29.01
CA ARG A 371 -4.46 13.19 30.01
C ARG A 371 -5.61 14.20 30.11
N GLN A 372 -5.33 15.48 29.91
CA GLN A 372 -6.38 16.51 29.87
C GLN A 372 -7.26 16.41 28.61
N ILE A 373 -6.73 15.93 27.48
CA ILE A 373 -7.53 15.73 26.25
C ILE A 373 -8.57 14.62 26.47
N ALA A 374 -8.17 13.45 26.98
CA ALA A 374 -9.11 12.35 27.24
C ALA A 374 -10.13 12.69 28.35
N LEU A 375 -9.72 13.37 29.41
CA LEU A 375 -10.64 13.83 30.47
C LEU A 375 -11.64 14.89 29.96
N ARG A 376 -11.25 15.71 28.98
CA ARG A 376 -12.15 16.69 28.36
C ARG A 376 -13.21 16.02 27.49
N GLU A 377 -12.83 15.04 26.66
CA GLU A 377 -13.77 14.28 25.83
C GLU A 377 -14.76 13.47 26.67
N LEU A 378 -14.29 12.87 27.78
CA LEU A 378 -15.11 12.25 28.82
C LEU A 378 -16.20 13.18 29.37
N ALA A 379 -15.86 14.46 29.57
CA ALA A 379 -16.77 15.45 30.12
C ALA A 379 -17.75 16.02 29.08
N THR A 380 -17.36 16.11 27.80
CA THR A 380 -18.21 16.66 26.74
C THR A 380 -19.16 15.62 26.13
N HIS A 381 -18.76 14.36 26.02
CA HIS A 381 -19.51 13.34 25.27
C HIS A 381 -19.72 12.01 26.05
N PRO A 382 -20.15 12.04 27.34
CA PRO A 382 -20.15 10.85 28.21
C PRO A 382 -20.98 9.65 27.70
N ALA A 383 -21.96 9.89 26.82
CA ALA A 383 -22.77 8.83 26.20
C ALA A 383 -22.14 8.21 24.93
N THR A 384 -21.15 8.85 24.31
CA THR A 384 -20.53 8.40 23.04
C THR A 384 -19.02 8.21 23.11
N VAL A 385 -18.37 8.44 24.26
CA VAL A 385 -16.91 8.26 24.50
C VAL A 385 -16.31 6.97 23.93
N LEU A 386 -17.09 5.89 23.79
CA LEU A 386 -16.64 4.58 23.27
C LEU A 386 -17.11 4.28 21.83
N THR A 387 -17.51 5.29 21.05
CA THR A 387 -17.84 5.14 19.62
C THR A 387 -16.62 5.41 18.73
N GLU A 388 -16.61 4.79 17.53
CA GLU A 388 -15.58 5.01 16.51
C GLU A 388 -15.44 6.50 16.12
N GLU A 389 -16.53 7.27 16.19
CA GLU A 389 -16.57 8.70 15.86
C GLU A 389 -15.97 9.57 16.97
N SER A 390 -16.20 9.27 18.26
CA SER A 390 -15.51 9.96 19.36
C SER A 390 -14.01 9.65 19.37
N PHE A 391 -13.59 8.40 19.09
CA PHE A 391 -12.18 8.06 18.92
C PHE A 391 -11.53 8.78 17.73
N ALA A 392 -12.29 9.14 16.68
CA ALA A 392 -11.79 9.94 15.57
C ALA A 392 -11.54 11.42 15.93
N ASN A 393 -12.21 11.93 16.97
CA ASN A 393 -12.13 13.32 17.43
C ASN A 393 -11.06 13.55 18.51
N LEU A 394 -10.61 12.50 19.20
CA LEU A 394 -9.42 12.51 20.06
C LEU A 394 -8.15 12.77 19.22
N ARG A 395 -7.78 14.05 19.11
CA ARG A 395 -6.58 14.54 18.41
C ARG A 395 -5.80 15.51 19.31
N ASP A 396 -4.50 15.27 19.45
CA ASP A 396 -3.52 16.36 19.59
C ASP A 396 -3.02 16.77 18.19
N GLU A 397 -2.56 18.01 18.03
CA GLU A 397 -1.89 18.45 16.80
C GLU A 397 -0.48 17.85 16.67
N GLU A 398 0.06 17.33 17.77
CA GLU A 398 1.41 16.76 17.87
C GLU A 398 1.48 15.23 17.84
N ASP A 399 0.38 14.46 17.77
CA ASP A 399 0.38 13.01 18.06
C ASP A 399 1.41 12.16 17.28
N HIS A 400 2.10 11.28 18.01
CA HIS A 400 3.08 10.30 17.52
C HIS A 400 2.65 8.87 17.92
N TYR A 401 1.93 8.17 17.03
CA TYR A 401 1.41 6.79 17.17
C TYR A 401 0.31 6.64 18.25
N VAL A 402 -0.50 5.58 18.37
CA VAL A 402 -0.62 4.25 17.72
C VAL A 402 -2.13 3.95 17.58
N VAL A 403 -2.68 3.25 16.57
CA VAL A 403 -2.17 2.78 15.26
C VAL A 403 -2.31 3.90 14.18
N ASN A 404 -2.22 3.59 12.88
CA ASN A 404 -2.63 4.46 11.78
C ASN A 404 -3.75 3.78 10.97
N LEU A 405 -4.95 4.36 10.96
CA LEU A 405 -5.99 4.00 9.98
C LEU A 405 -5.47 4.20 8.55
N PRO A 406 -5.89 3.38 7.56
CA PRO A 406 -5.51 3.57 6.16
C PRO A 406 -5.88 4.96 5.65
N MET A 407 -4.85 5.75 5.33
CA MET A 407 -5.00 7.13 4.86
C MET A 407 -4.48 7.28 3.44
N GLU A 408 -5.27 7.93 2.59
CA GLU A 408 -4.83 8.43 1.30
C GLU A 408 -4.41 9.89 1.48
N ILE A 409 -3.13 10.18 1.22
CA ILE A 409 -2.48 11.46 1.56
C ILE A 409 -2.08 12.15 0.25
N ALA A 410 -2.93 13.04 -0.24
CA ALA A 410 -2.76 13.72 -1.53
C ALA A 410 -2.23 15.15 -1.35
N THR A 411 -1.16 15.37 -0.57
CA THR A 411 -0.72 16.72 -0.17
C THR A 411 -0.24 17.60 -1.33
N GLY A 412 0.41 17.05 -2.35
CA GLY A 412 0.94 17.82 -3.49
C GLY A 412 2.08 18.80 -3.16
N ASP A 413 2.66 18.68 -1.96
CA ASP A 413 3.72 19.54 -1.41
C ASP A 413 5.13 19.23 -1.96
N GLY A 414 5.25 18.24 -2.84
CA GLY A 414 6.50 17.71 -3.34
C GLY A 414 6.78 18.01 -4.80
N PHE A 415 6.71 16.97 -5.63
CA PHE A 415 7.07 17.05 -7.05
C PHE A 415 5.83 17.37 -7.90
N ARG A 416 6.06 17.99 -9.06
CA ARG A 416 5.02 18.43 -9.99
C ARG A 416 5.41 18.05 -11.42
N ILE A 417 4.51 17.40 -12.13
CA ILE A 417 4.68 16.92 -13.51
C ILE A 417 3.61 17.54 -14.40
N GLY A 418 4.01 18.08 -15.55
CA GLY A 418 3.13 18.67 -16.57
C GLY A 418 3.55 20.08 -17.00
N CYS A 419 2.63 20.84 -17.59
CA CYS A 419 2.90 22.15 -18.17
C CYS A 419 3.45 23.17 -17.16
N ASN A 420 4.29 24.11 -17.61
CA ASN A 420 4.77 25.22 -16.78
C ASN A 420 3.61 26.16 -16.38
N GLY A 421 3.77 26.88 -15.28
CA GLY A 421 2.78 27.82 -14.75
C GLY A 421 3.13 28.33 -13.35
N ASP A 422 2.28 29.22 -12.81
CA ASP A 422 2.49 29.80 -11.48
C ASP A 422 2.10 28.83 -10.35
N HIS A 423 3.05 27.96 -10.04
CA HIS A 423 2.95 26.94 -9.00
C HIS A 423 2.87 27.50 -7.56
N LYS A 424 3.07 28.81 -7.32
CA LYS A 424 3.02 29.42 -5.98
C LYS A 424 1.58 29.62 -5.48
N HIS A 425 0.63 29.76 -6.41
CA HIS A 425 -0.79 29.94 -6.11
C HIS A 425 -1.60 28.64 -6.26
N GLU A 426 -0.97 27.54 -6.67
CA GLU A 426 -1.55 26.20 -6.61
C GLU A 426 -1.62 25.74 -5.14
N ALA A 427 -2.79 25.28 -4.68
CA ALA A 427 -2.98 24.86 -3.30
C ALA A 427 -2.15 23.60 -2.97
N VAL A 428 -1.56 23.56 -1.79
CA VAL A 428 -0.87 22.36 -1.26
C VAL A 428 -1.37 22.04 0.15
N GLY A 429 -1.51 20.75 0.43
CA GLY A 429 -1.92 20.25 1.74
C GLY A 429 -0.73 20.30 2.68
N LYS A 430 -0.83 21.11 3.75
CA LYS A 430 0.18 21.14 4.81
C LYS A 430 -0.15 20.08 5.85
N SER A 431 0.65 19.03 5.93
CA SER A 431 0.56 18.08 7.05
C SER A 431 1.13 18.72 8.31
N THR A 432 0.27 18.99 9.30
CA THR A 432 0.68 19.47 10.63
C THR A 432 1.47 18.42 11.41
N SER A 433 0.97 17.17 11.41
CA SER A 433 1.55 16.02 12.12
C SER A 433 3.05 15.82 11.85
N TYR A 434 3.82 15.74 12.93
CA TYR A 434 5.24 15.36 12.92
C TYR A 434 5.45 13.94 12.41
N LEU A 435 4.56 13.01 12.75
CA LEU A 435 4.64 11.60 12.34
C LEU A 435 4.67 11.48 10.81
N LYS A 436 3.81 12.25 10.12
CA LYS A 436 3.82 12.38 8.66
C LYS A 436 5.06 13.08 8.12
N ARG A 437 5.68 13.97 8.89
CA ARG A 437 6.98 14.59 8.56
C ARG A 437 8.10 13.56 8.59
N VAL A 438 8.17 12.73 9.63
CA VAL A 438 9.14 11.62 9.74
C VAL A 438 8.91 10.55 8.68
N MET A 439 7.65 10.12 8.46
CA MET A 439 7.30 9.24 7.32
C MET A 439 7.54 9.90 5.95
N SER A 440 7.78 11.21 5.88
CA SER A 440 8.12 11.92 4.64
C SER A 440 9.61 12.08 4.36
N ASP A 441 10.50 11.84 5.34
CA ASP A 441 11.95 11.83 5.10
C ASP A 441 12.42 10.45 4.60
N ARG A 442 11.74 9.99 3.54
CA ARG A 442 12.10 8.81 2.78
C ARG A 442 13.18 9.18 1.76
N LYS A 443 14.14 8.29 1.51
CA LYS A 443 14.98 8.38 0.30
C LYS A 443 14.05 8.33 -0.93
N VAL A 444 14.17 9.33 -1.79
CA VAL A 444 13.42 9.50 -3.05
C VAL A 444 14.38 9.74 -4.22
N LYS A 445 13.99 9.37 -5.43
CA LYS A 445 14.75 9.62 -6.67
C LYS A 445 13.81 10.23 -7.72
N ARG A 446 13.76 11.56 -7.74
CA ARG A 446 12.87 12.32 -8.64
C ARG A 446 13.40 12.30 -10.08
N PRO A 447 12.54 12.27 -11.10
CA PRO A 447 12.91 12.58 -12.48
C PRO A 447 13.53 13.97 -12.60
N LYS A 448 14.46 14.15 -13.55
CA LYS A 448 14.97 15.49 -13.91
C LYS A 448 14.00 16.29 -14.76
N SER A 449 13.20 15.61 -15.59
CA SER A 449 12.15 16.26 -16.38
C SER A 449 10.89 16.46 -15.54
N HIS A 450 10.36 17.67 -15.58
CA HIS A 450 9.00 17.98 -15.11
C HIS A 450 7.97 17.87 -16.23
N ALA A 451 8.39 17.90 -17.50
CA ALA A 451 7.50 17.79 -18.65
C ALA A 451 7.18 16.33 -18.98
N TRP A 452 5.95 16.12 -19.46
CA TRP A 452 5.47 14.84 -19.96
C TRP A 452 6.09 14.45 -21.30
N LYS A 453 6.34 13.14 -21.46
CA LYS A 453 6.50 12.47 -22.74
C LYS A 453 5.17 11.76 -23.07
N GLN A 454 4.41 12.34 -23.99
CA GLN A 454 3.18 11.75 -24.51
C GLN A 454 3.50 10.51 -25.36
N ILE A 455 2.80 9.41 -25.12
CA ILE A 455 2.73 8.27 -26.03
C ILE A 455 1.26 8.05 -26.40
N LEU A 456 0.93 8.08 -27.69
CA LEU A 456 -0.42 7.71 -28.16
C LEU A 456 -0.56 6.19 -28.15
N LEU A 457 -1.64 5.69 -27.55
CA LEU A 457 -1.96 4.27 -27.54
C LEU A 457 -2.42 3.82 -28.92
N SER A 458 -1.70 2.85 -29.48
CA SER A 458 -1.92 2.27 -30.80
C SER A 458 -1.58 0.78 -30.79
N ASP A 459 -1.77 0.09 -31.92
CA ASP A 459 -1.43 -1.33 -32.09
C ASP A 459 0.07 -1.63 -31.87
N GLN A 460 0.93 -0.60 -31.82
CA GLN A 460 2.35 -0.74 -31.46
C GLN A 460 2.55 -1.11 -29.99
N GLN A 461 1.68 -0.65 -29.09
CA GLN A 461 1.75 -0.92 -27.65
C GLN A 461 1.09 -2.28 -27.34
N THR A 462 1.66 -3.35 -27.88
CA THR A 462 1.08 -4.71 -27.79
C THR A 462 0.84 -5.17 -26.34
N TRP A 463 1.60 -4.67 -25.37
CA TRP A 463 1.41 -4.93 -23.93
C TRP A 463 0.03 -4.48 -23.39
N VAL A 464 -0.70 -3.62 -24.10
CA VAL A 464 -2.10 -3.26 -23.78
C VAL A 464 -3.02 -4.49 -23.84
N GLU A 465 -2.69 -5.47 -24.67
CA GLU A 465 -3.43 -6.72 -24.81
C GLU A 465 -3.13 -7.75 -23.71
N TYR A 466 -2.10 -7.53 -22.90
CA TYR A 466 -1.73 -8.43 -21.80
C TYR A 466 -2.80 -8.48 -20.71
N LYS A 467 -3.30 -9.69 -20.44
CA LYS A 467 -4.43 -9.93 -19.54
C LYS A 467 -4.04 -10.43 -18.14
N GLY A 468 -2.76 -10.70 -17.92
CA GLY A 468 -2.24 -11.13 -16.62
C GLY A 468 -2.05 -9.97 -15.64
N LEU A 469 -1.46 -10.29 -14.49
CA LEU A 469 -1.15 -9.31 -13.45
C LEU A 469 0.19 -8.61 -13.73
N TRP A 470 0.26 -7.32 -13.41
CA TRP A 470 1.44 -6.46 -13.54
C TRP A 470 2.37 -6.50 -12.33
N GLY A 471 2.38 -7.63 -11.62
CA GLY A 471 3.15 -7.83 -10.40
C GLY A 471 2.78 -9.16 -9.75
N VAL A 472 3.54 -9.61 -8.75
CA VAL A 472 3.34 -10.91 -8.09
C VAL A 472 1.89 -11.14 -7.64
N LYS A 473 1.43 -12.39 -7.78
CA LYS A 473 0.12 -12.85 -7.27
C LYS A 473 0.23 -13.15 -5.78
N SER A 474 -0.59 -12.50 -4.96
CA SER A 474 -0.65 -12.66 -3.49
C SER A 474 -1.90 -13.44 -3.06
N ILE A 475 -2.01 -13.82 -1.78
CA ILE A 475 -3.21 -14.47 -1.23
C ILE A 475 -4.36 -13.45 -1.15
N LEU A 476 -4.07 -12.26 -0.62
CA LEU A 476 -4.99 -11.13 -0.69
C LEU A 476 -5.02 -10.56 -2.12
N LYS A 477 -6.23 -10.26 -2.60
CA LYS A 477 -6.46 -9.73 -3.95
C LYS A 477 -5.69 -8.42 -4.11
N ASP A 478 -5.89 -7.48 -3.21
CA ASP A 478 -5.40 -6.10 -3.36
C ASP A 478 -3.89 -5.97 -3.07
N GLU A 479 -3.27 -6.99 -2.48
CA GLU A 479 -1.81 -7.18 -2.36
C GLU A 479 -1.16 -7.85 -3.58
N SER A 480 -1.95 -8.22 -4.60
CA SER A 480 -1.42 -8.75 -5.85
C SER A 480 -1.27 -7.62 -6.89
N GLY A 481 -0.30 -7.77 -7.80
CA GLY A 481 -0.14 -6.87 -8.94
C GLY A 481 -1.45 -6.57 -9.68
N PRO A 482 -1.66 -5.34 -10.16
CA PRO A 482 -2.93 -4.93 -10.76
C PRO A 482 -3.05 -5.49 -12.18
N PRO A 483 -4.27 -5.65 -12.72
CA PRO A 483 -4.44 -5.94 -14.14
C PRO A 483 -4.14 -4.69 -14.97
N GLY A 484 -3.91 -4.85 -16.28
CA GLY A 484 -3.57 -3.75 -17.18
C GLY A 484 -4.66 -2.67 -17.32
N PRO A 485 -4.44 -1.65 -18.17
CA PRO A 485 -5.40 -0.55 -18.35
C PRO A 485 -6.68 -1.00 -19.07
N LYS A 486 -6.56 -1.99 -19.98
CA LYS A 486 -7.65 -2.53 -20.81
C LYS A 486 -8.50 -3.60 -20.12
N TRP A 487 -7.86 -4.54 -19.45
CA TRP A 487 -8.49 -5.75 -18.92
C TRP A 487 -8.71 -5.65 -17.40
N ASP A 488 -9.80 -6.25 -16.92
CA ASP A 488 -10.02 -6.44 -15.48
C ASP A 488 -9.27 -7.69 -14.98
N ARG A 489 -9.24 -7.89 -13.66
CA ARG A 489 -8.53 -9.02 -13.06
C ARG A 489 -9.15 -10.35 -13.50
N PRO A 490 -8.34 -11.37 -13.88
CA PRO A 490 -8.85 -12.71 -14.11
C PRO A 490 -9.64 -13.24 -12.90
N ASP A 491 -10.79 -13.86 -13.15
CA ASP A 491 -11.59 -14.49 -12.11
C ASP A 491 -10.99 -15.85 -11.66
N LYS A 492 -11.73 -16.61 -10.83
CA LYS A 492 -11.28 -17.93 -10.35
C LYS A 492 -11.15 -18.98 -11.46
N PHE A 493 -11.76 -18.75 -12.62
CA PHE A 493 -11.71 -19.61 -13.81
C PHE A 493 -10.82 -19.01 -14.92
N PHE A 494 -10.08 -17.94 -14.61
CA PHE A 494 -9.29 -17.13 -15.54
C PHE A 494 -10.10 -16.51 -16.69
N ALA A 495 -11.42 -16.36 -16.53
CA ALA A 495 -12.23 -15.52 -17.39
C ALA A 495 -11.87 -14.04 -17.14
N ILE A 496 -11.79 -13.26 -18.21
CA ILE A 496 -11.32 -11.88 -18.20
C ILE A 496 -12.26 -11.05 -19.05
N HIS A 497 -12.70 -9.93 -18.49
CA HIS A 497 -13.55 -8.97 -19.16
C HIS A 497 -12.78 -7.67 -19.40
N PRO A 498 -13.09 -6.90 -20.47
CA PRO A 498 -12.62 -5.52 -20.60
C PRO A 498 -13.07 -4.71 -19.38
N ARG A 499 -12.23 -3.78 -18.91
CA ARG A 499 -12.67 -2.83 -17.87
C ARG A 499 -13.74 -1.93 -18.47
N LYS A 500 -14.81 -1.65 -17.72
CA LYS A 500 -15.87 -0.72 -18.15
C LYS A 500 -15.32 0.66 -18.56
N ARG A 501 -14.32 1.17 -17.81
CA ARG A 501 -13.60 2.42 -18.12
C ARG A 501 -12.84 2.42 -19.46
N TRP A 502 -12.58 1.25 -20.05
CA TRP A 502 -11.91 1.10 -21.33
C TRP A 502 -12.89 0.87 -22.48
N GLU A 503 -13.83 -0.07 -22.30
CA GLU A 503 -14.78 -0.48 -23.35
C GLU A 503 -15.98 0.47 -23.47
N LYS A 504 -16.46 1.00 -22.33
CA LYS A 504 -17.69 1.80 -22.25
C LYS A 504 -17.55 3.04 -21.36
N PRO A 505 -16.58 3.93 -21.64
CA PRO A 505 -16.29 5.07 -20.76
C PRO A 505 -17.44 6.08 -20.62
N LEU A 506 -18.37 6.20 -21.58
CA LEU A 506 -19.56 7.05 -21.41
C LEU A 506 -20.62 6.42 -20.50
N GLU A 507 -20.83 5.10 -20.54
CA GLU A 507 -21.71 4.42 -19.57
C GLU A 507 -21.18 4.58 -18.14
N TRP A 508 -19.85 4.52 -17.96
CA TRP A 508 -19.23 4.70 -16.66
C TRP A 508 -19.34 6.13 -16.11
N LEU A 509 -19.23 7.16 -16.97
CA LEU A 509 -19.51 8.54 -16.55
C LEU A 509 -20.93 8.68 -15.98
N ARG A 510 -21.93 8.09 -16.64
CA ARG A 510 -23.33 8.15 -16.19
C ARG A 510 -23.60 7.44 -14.86
N GLU A 511 -22.77 6.48 -14.48
CA GLU A 511 -22.84 5.85 -13.15
C GLU A 511 -22.29 6.77 -12.06
N LEU A 512 -21.22 7.51 -12.37
CA LEU A 512 -20.63 8.51 -11.45
C LEU A 512 -21.48 9.79 -11.36
N GLU A 513 -22.24 10.12 -12.40
CA GLU A 513 -23.21 11.23 -12.41
C GLU A 513 -24.48 10.93 -11.60
N GLN A 514 -24.84 9.66 -11.41
CA GLN A 514 -25.98 9.29 -10.59
C GLN A 514 -25.65 9.53 -9.12
N PRO A 515 -26.48 10.31 -8.37
CA PRO A 515 -26.27 10.49 -6.94
C PRO A 515 -26.37 9.11 -6.28
N SER A 516 -25.25 8.67 -5.71
CA SER A 516 -25.06 7.31 -5.22
C SER A 516 -26.20 6.92 -4.28
N ARG A 517 -27.03 5.95 -4.69
CA ARG A 517 -27.82 5.14 -3.75
C ARG A 517 -26.85 4.29 -2.93
N ARG A 518 -26.16 4.93 -1.99
CA ARG A 518 -25.37 4.24 -0.96
C ARG A 518 -26.34 3.32 -0.20
N LYS A 519 -26.08 2.03 -0.29
CA LYS A 519 -26.69 1.00 0.55
C LYS A 519 -25.84 0.84 1.81
#